data_AF-A0A064CDA0-F1
#
_entry.id   AF-A0A064CDA0-F1
#
_cell.length_a   1.000
_cell.length_b   1.000
_cell.length_c   1.000
_cell.angle_alpha   90.00
_cell.angle_beta   90.00
_cell.angle_gamma   90.00
#
_symmetry.space_group_name_H-M   'P 1'
#
loop_
_entity.id
_entity.type
_entity.pdbx_description
1 polymer ?
#
loop_
_entity_poly.entity_id
_entity_poly.type
_entity_poly.pdbx_seq_one_letter_code
_entity_poly.pdbx_strand_id
1 'polypeptide(L)'
;MPTDAAARIDAVAGRIATDWGHHGHTALTTMIAELYTDLAVLPTRYTPQQRAEMIVEAAHTTTSELTTLLDDYLYCEADRPPVTDYGWIMHTEDRHHSITAMLGSISLTVFPAFFISRFRLPGIGRRR
;
A
#
# COMPACT_ATOMS: atom_id res chain seq x y z
N MET A 1 -2.43 20.46 11.08
CA MET A 1 -3.20 19.29 11.54
C MET A 1 -2.87 18.12 10.63
N PRO A 2 -2.21 17.06 11.10
CA PRO A 2 -1.83 15.89 10.31
C PRO A 2 -3.02 14.93 10.03
N THR A 3 -4.23 15.46 9.84
CA THR A 3 -5.50 14.73 10.07
C THR A 3 -6.19 14.19 8.81
N ASP A 4 -5.71 14.48 7.60
CA ASP A 4 -6.34 13.97 6.37
C ASP A 4 -5.71 12.65 5.90
N ALA A 5 -4.37 12.60 5.83
CA ALA A 5 -3.66 11.44 5.30
C ALA A 5 -3.86 10.17 6.15
N ALA A 6 -3.73 10.29 7.48
CA ALA A 6 -3.92 9.16 8.39
C ALA A 6 -5.36 8.62 8.34
N ALA A 7 -6.35 9.50 8.24
CA ALA A 7 -7.76 9.11 8.14
C ALA A 7 -8.08 8.41 6.82
N ARG A 8 -7.47 8.85 5.70
CA ARG A 8 -7.61 8.18 4.40
C ARG A 8 -6.96 6.81 4.38
N ILE A 9 -5.77 6.70 4.97
CA ILE A 9 -5.06 5.42 5.12
C ILE A 9 -5.90 4.44 5.95
N ASP A 10 -6.42 4.89 7.10
CA ASP A 10 -7.28 4.09 7.98
C ASP A 10 -8.56 3.63 7.25
N ALA A 11 -9.24 4.53 6.54
CA ALA A 11 -10.46 4.18 5.79
C ALA A 11 -10.19 3.12 4.70
N VAL A 12 -9.09 3.23 3.97
CA VAL A 12 -8.72 2.25 2.94
C VAL A 12 -8.30 0.92 3.59
N ALA A 13 -7.53 0.96 4.67
CA ALA A 13 -7.17 -0.23 5.44
C ALA A 13 -8.42 -0.98 5.94
N GLY A 14 -9.43 -0.26 6.42
CA GLY A 14 -10.68 -0.85 6.89
C GLY A 14 -11.48 -1.53 5.77
N ARG A 15 -11.52 -0.93 4.58
CA ARG A 15 -12.16 -1.54 3.40
C ARG A 15 -11.45 -2.83 2.96
N ILE A 16 -10.12 -2.83 2.96
CA ILE A 16 -9.31 -3.99 2.62
C ILE A 16 -9.50 -5.09 3.67
N ALA A 17 -9.47 -4.75 4.97
CA ALA A 17 -9.63 -5.68 6.07
C ALA A 17 -11.03 -6.32 6.12
N THR A 18 -12.08 -5.54 5.81
CA THR A 18 -13.48 -5.98 5.89
C THR A 18 -13.83 -7.01 4.81
N ASP A 19 -13.41 -6.78 3.58
CA ASP A 19 -13.71 -7.65 2.44
C ASP A 19 -12.45 -8.43 2.00
N TRP A 20 -11.65 -8.77 3.00
CA TRP A 20 -10.40 -9.50 2.86
C TRP A 20 -10.65 -10.90 2.26
N GLY A 21 -9.79 -11.32 1.33
CA GLY A 21 -9.92 -12.60 0.61
C GLY A 21 -10.92 -12.57 -0.56
N HIS A 22 -11.75 -11.52 -0.68
CA HIS A 22 -12.58 -11.29 -1.87
C HIS A 22 -11.96 -10.27 -2.82
N HIS A 23 -11.07 -9.40 -2.33
CA HIS A 23 -10.30 -8.50 -3.19
C HIS A 23 -9.23 -9.26 -3.96
N GLY A 24 -9.38 -9.32 -5.28
CA GLY A 24 -8.28 -9.71 -6.17
C GLY A 24 -7.19 -8.65 -6.24
N HIS A 25 -5.98 -9.04 -6.68
CA HIS A 25 -4.83 -8.15 -6.84
C HIS A 25 -5.16 -6.84 -7.58
N THR A 26 -5.93 -6.92 -8.66
CA THR A 26 -6.36 -5.75 -9.44
C THR A 26 -7.24 -4.81 -8.62
N ALA A 27 -8.16 -5.33 -7.82
CA ALA A 27 -9.03 -4.52 -6.96
C ALA A 27 -8.23 -3.80 -5.87
N LEU A 28 -7.28 -4.50 -5.24
CA LEU A 28 -6.34 -3.92 -4.28
C LEU A 28 -5.47 -2.83 -4.92
N THR A 29 -4.93 -3.10 -6.11
CA THR A 29 -4.12 -2.12 -6.85
C THR A 29 -4.90 -0.85 -7.13
N THR A 30 -6.17 -0.97 -7.55
CA THR A 30 -7.04 0.20 -7.79
C THR A 30 -7.30 0.99 -6.51
N MET A 31 -7.65 0.34 -5.41
CA MET A 31 -7.90 1.02 -4.12
C MET A 31 -6.66 1.75 -3.61
N ILE A 32 -5.48 1.15 -3.76
CA ILE A 32 -4.21 1.79 -3.37
C ILE A 32 -3.83 2.91 -4.33
N ALA A 33 -4.11 2.79 -5.63
CA ALA A 33 -3.87 3.86 -6.61
C ALA A 33 -4.76 5.09 -6.35
N GLU A 34 -6.02 4.88 -5.95
CA GLU A 34 -6.91 5.96 -5.51
C GLU A 34 -6.35 6.66 -4.26
N LEU A 35 -5.95 5.89 -3.25
CA LEU A 35 -5.30 6.42 -2.04
C LEU A 35 -4.05 7.25 -2.40
N TYR A 36 -3.21 6.75 -3.30
CA TYR A 36 -2.00 7.45 -3.73
C TYR A 36 -2.31 8.68 -4.56
N THR A 37 -3.37 8.69 -5.36
CA THR A 37 -3.80 9.91 -6.07
C THR A 37 -4.16 11.02 -5.09
N ASP A 38 -4.80 10.66 -3.97
CA ASP A 38 -5.18 11.60 -2.93
C ASP A 38 -3.99 12.10 -2.09
N LEU A 39 -3.00 11.23 -1.84
CA LEU A 39 -1.87 11.54 -0.95
C LEU A 39 -0.64 12.11 -1.68
N ALA A 40 -0.45 11.79 -2.96
CA ALA A 40 0.78 12.08 -3.67
C ALA A 40 0.86 13.55 -4.11
N VAL A 41 1.86 14.26 -3.61
CA VAL A 41 2.25 15.58 -4.14
C VAL A 41 3.35 15.38 -5.19
N LEU A 42 2.95 15.04 -6.42
CA LEU A 42 3.89 14.82 -7.52
C LEU A 42 4.27 16.14 -8.22
N PRO A 43 5.56 16.36 -8.55
CA PRO A 43 6.01 17.59 -9.20
C PRO A 43 5.29 17.88 -10.53
N THR A 44 5.02 19.16 -10.78
CA THR A 44 4.33 19.66 -11.98
C THR A 44 5.15 19.52 -13.26
N ARG A 45 6.45 19.20 -13.16
CA ARG A 45 7.31 18.91 -14.32
C ARG A 45 6.95 17.62 -15.06
N TYR A 46 6.20 16.72 -14.43
CA TYR A 46 5.67 15.52 -15.08
C TYR A 46 4.32 15.80 -15.69
N THR A 47 4.05 15.19 -16.85
CA THR A 47 2.73 15.26 -17.47
C THR A 47 1.69 14.56 -16.58
N PRO A 48 0.38 14.88 -16.73
CA PRO A 48 -0.68 14.16 -16.03
C PRO A 48 -0.60 12.64 -16.25
N GLN A 49 -0.27 12.20 -17.47
CA GLN A 49 -0.09 10.80 -17.81
C GLN A 49 1.07 10.16 -17.04
N GLN A 50 2.25 10.80 -17.03
CA GLN A 50 3.41 10.29 -16.30
C GLN A 50 3.12 10.16 -14.80
N ARG A 51 2.39 11.13 -14.21
CA ARG A 51 1.98 11.06 -12.80
C ARG A 51 1.03 9.90 -12.53
N ALA A 52 0.07 9.64 -13.42
CA ALA A 52 -0.84 8.51 -13.31
C ALA A 52 -0.08 7.16 -13.41
N GLU A 53 0.83 7.02 -14.36
CA GLU A 53 1.67 5.83 -14.51
C GLU A 53 2.53 5.58 -13.26
N MET A 54 3.11 6.64 -12.67
CA MET A 54 3.87 6.55 -11.43
C MET A 54 3.02 6.07 -10.24
N ILE A 55 1.78 6.57 -10.13
CA ILE A 55 0.84 6.18 -9.07
C ILE A 55 0.44 4.71 -9.22
N VAL A 56 0.10 4.28 -10.44
CA VAL A 56 -0.32 2.89 -10.70
C VAL A 56 0.81 1.91 -10.42
N GLU A 57 2.04 2.21 -10.85
CA GLU A 57 3.21 1.36 -10.58
C GLU A 57 3.51 1.26 -9.07
N ALA A 58 3.45 2.38 -8.35
CA ALA A 58 3.64 2.39 -6.90
C ALA A 58 2.55 1.60 -6.18
N ALA A 59 1.29 1.75 -6.61
CA ALA A 59 0.16 1.00 -6.07
C ALA A 59 0.28 -0.50 -6.35
N HIS A 60 0.75 -0.88 -7.53
CA HIS A 60 0.98 -2.28 -7.89
C HIS A 60 2.06 -2.91 -7.01
N THR A 61 3.18 -2.21 -6.80
CA THR A 61 4.26 -2.68 -5.91
C THR A 61 3.76 -2.84 -4.47
N THR A 62 3.05 -1.83 -3.96
CA THR A 62 2.44 -1.87 -2.63
C THR A 62 1.47 -3.04 -2.49
N THR A 63 0.68 -3.30 -3.54
CA THR A 63 -0.25 -4.43 -3.55
C THR A 63 0.49 -5.75 -3.46
N SER A 64 1.55 -5.93 -4.25
CA SER A 64 2.37 -7.15 -4.20
C SER A 64 2.98 -7.38 -2.82
N GLU A 65 3.55 -6.33 -2.21
CA GLU A 65 4.07 -6.40 -0.84
C GLU A 65 2.95 -6.75 0.16
N LEU A 66 1.78 -6.11 0.02
CA LEU A 66 0.63 -6.32 0.90
C LEU A 66 0.12 -7.76 0.81
N THR A 67 0.01 -8.31 -0.40
CA THR A 67 -0.38 -9.70 -0.60
C THR A 67 0.64 -10.66 -0.02
N THR A 68 1.94 -10.40 -0.17
CA THR A 68 2.99 -11.26 0.42
C THR A 68 2.97 -11.21 1.94
N LEU A 69 2.91 -10.03 2.55
CA LEU A 69 2.86 -9.90 4.00
C LEU A 69 1.65 -10.62 4.59
N LEU A 70 0.51 -10.57 3.90
CA LEU A 70 -0.72 -11.19 4.37
C LEU A 70 -0.74 -12.70 4.11
N ASP A 71 -0.14 -13.19 3.03
CA ASP A 71 0.08 -14.62 2.82
C ASP A 71 1.02 -15.19 3.89
N ASP A 72 2.14 -14.52 4.20
CA ASP A 72 3.06 -14.91 5.27
C ASP A 72 2.37 -14.90 6.64
N TYR A 73 1.53 -13.91 6.92
CA TYR A 73 0.75 -13.82 8.15
C TYR A 73 -0.28 -14.95 8.29
N LEU A 74 -1.00 -15.27 7.20
CA LEU A 74 -1.94 -16.40 7.16
C LEU A 74 -1.22 -17.74 7.34
N TYR A 75 -0.02 -17.89 6.76
CA TYR A 75 0.81 -19.08 6.89
C TYR A 75 1.33 -19.26 8.32
N CYS A 76 1.82 -18.19 8.96
CA CYS A 76 2.25 -18.23 10.37
C CYS A 76 1.12 -18.54 11.35
N GLU A 77 -0.13 -18.15 11.06
CA GLU A 77 -1.29 -18.56 11.86
C GLU A 77 -1.68 -20.03 11.65
N ALA A 78 -1.54 -20.55 10.43
CA ALA A 78 -1.83 -21.96 10.14
C ALA A 78 -0.88 -22.93 10.85
N ASP A 79 0.35 -22.50 11.18
CA ASP A 79 1.36 -23.28 11.91
C ASP A 79 1.23 -23.20 13.44
N ARG A 80 0.28 -22.42 14.00
CA ARG A 80 0.03 -22.37 15.45
C ARG A 80 -0.79 -23.59 15.91
N PRO A 81 -0.41 -24.28 17.00
CA PRO A 81 -1.13 -25.45 17.48
C PRO A 81 -2.55 -25.09 17.95
N PRO A 82 -3.53 -26.00 17.80
CA PRO A 82 -4.93 -25.70 18.07
C PRO A 82 -5.15 -25.61 19.57
N VAL A 83 -5.39 -24.41 20.10
CA VAL A 83 -5.76 -24.25 21.53
C VAL A 83 -7.05 -23.44 21.69
N THR A 84 -8.07 -24.21 22.07
CA THR A 84 -9.30 -23.97 22.86
C THR A 84 -10.53 -23.29 22.25
N ASP A 85 -11.61 -24.07 22.21
CA ASP A 85 -13.06 -23.91 22.46
C ASP A 85 -13.84 -22.62 22.11
N TYR A 86 -13.21 -21.53 21.71
CA TYR A 86 -13.90 -20.37 21.14
C TYR A 86 -13.36 -20.12 19.73
N GLY A 87 -14.18 -20.48 18.75
CA GLY A 87 -13.85 -20.53 17.33
C GLY A 87 -13.16 -19.26 16.82
N TRP A 88 -11.99 -19.46 16.24
CA TRP A 88 -11.16 -18.47 15.56
C TRP A 88 -11.87 -17.87 14.34
N ILE A 89 -12.75 -16.90 14.57
CA ILE A 89 -13.00 -15.84 13.60
C ILE A 89 -11.95 -14.77 13.94
N MET A 90 -10.93 -14.66 13.09
CA MET A 90 -9.92 -13.60 13.22
C MET A 90 -10.63 -12.23 13.37
N HIS A 91 -10.32 -11.48 14.42
CA HIS A 91 -10.88 -10.15 14.62
C HIS A 91 -10.37 -9.23 13.50
N THR A 92 -11.29 -8.65 12.73
CA THR A 92 -11.03 -7.65 11.68
C THR A 92 -10.08 -6.54 12.14
N GLU A 93 -10.02 -6.27 13.45
CA GLU A 93 -9.17 -5.28 14.11
C GLU A 93 -7.66 -5.53 13.94
N ASP A 94 -7.18 -6.78 14.05
CA ASP A 94 -5.75 -7.10 13.91
C ASP A 94 -5.26 -6.96 12.47
N ARG A 95 -6.13 -7.33 11.51
CA ARG A 95 -5.89 -7.13 10.07
C ARG A 95 -5.88 -5.65 9.73
N HIS A 96 -6.86 -4.90 10.21
CA HIS A 96 -6.96 -3.46 10.04
C HIS A 96 -5.70 -2.74 10.55
N HIS A 97 -5.24 -3.10 11.75
CA HIS A 97 -4.03 -2.52 12.33
C HIS A 97 -2.79 -2.81 11.47
N SER A 98 -2.61 -4.06 11.04
CA SER A 98 -1.46 -4.47 10.23
C SER A 98 -1.44 -3.78 8.86
N ILE A 99 -2.60 -3.71 8.19
CA ILE A 99 -2.74 -3.01 6.90
C ILE A 99 -2.51 -1.51 7.07
N THR A 100 -3.04 -0.90 8.14
CA THR A 100 -2.83 0.52 8.44
C THR A 100 -1.36 0.85 8.66
N ALA A 101 -0.66 0.04 9.46
CA ALA A 101 0.77 0.21 9.73
C ALA A 101 1.62 0.07 8.46
N MET A 102 1.28 -0.90 7.61
CA MET A 102 1.95 -1.11 6.32
C MET A 102 1.71 0.05 5.36
N LEU A 103 0.46 0.42 5.10
CA LEU A 103 0.12 1.53 4.21
C LEU A 103 0.71 2.86 4.73
N GLY A 104 0.75 3.07 6.05
CA GLY A 104 1.43 4.20 6.66
C GLY A 104 2.93 4.22 6.41
N SER A 105 3.59 3.07 6.58
CA SER A 105 5.03 2.93 6.35
C SER A 105 5.42 3.12 4.89
N ILE A 106 4.64 2.55 3.97
CA ILE A 106 4.86 2.62 2.52
C ILE A 106 4.55 4.04 1.99
N SER A 107 3.50 4.69 2.49
CA SER A 107 3.21 6.10 2.16
C SER A 107 4.34 7.06 2.58
N LEU A 108 5.08 6.73 3.65
CA LEU A 108 6.22 7.54 4.09
C LEU A 108 7.52 7.24 3.34
N THR A 109 7.68 6.03 2.79
CA THR A 109 8.93 5.54 2.19
C THR A 109 8.91 5.52 0.66
N VAL A 110 7.82 5.11 0.02
CA VAL A 110 7.73 4.94 -1.44
C VAL A 110 7.70 6.27 -2.17
N PHE A 111 6.99 7.28 -1.67
CA PHE A 111 6.92 8.57 -2.35
C PHE A 111 8.28 9.30 -2.49
N PRO A 112 9.17 9.33 -1.48
CA PRO A 112 10.51 9.88 -1.66
C PRO A 112 11.51 8.89 -2.29
N ALA A 113 11.50 7.59 -1.93
CA ALA A 113 12.55 6.66 -2.37
C ALA A 113 12.34 6.07 -3.77
N PHE A 114 11.09 5.75 -4.15
CA PHE A 114 10.76 5.23 -5.49
C PHE A 114 11.02 6.30 -6.56
N PHE A 115 10.78 7.56 -6.18
CA PHE A 115 11.05 8.75 -6.98
C PHE A 115 12.55 9.02 -7.18
N ILE A 116 13.39 8.78 -6.17
CA ILE A 116 14.85 8.93 -6.28
C ILE A 116 15.50 7.76 -7.02
N SER A 117 15.03 6.53 -6.79
CA SER A 117 15.63 5.30 -7.33
C SER A 117 15.28 5.06 -8.81
N ARG A 118 14.02 5.27 -9.20
CA ARG A 118 13.51 4.91 -10.55
C ARG A 118 13.42 6.08 -11.52
N PHE A 119 13.37 7.32 -11.05
CA PHE A 119 13.29 8.54 -11.88
C PHE A 119 14.51 9.47 -11.76
N ARG A 120 15.68 8.91 -11.39
CA ARG A 120 16.98 9.62 -11.43
C ARG A 120 17.14 10.36 -12.76
N LEU A 121 17.13 11.69 -12.68
CA LEU A 121 17.30 12.68 -13.76
C LEU A 121 18.19 12.19 -14.92
N PRO A 122 17.70 12.12 -16.17
CA PRO A 122 18.60 12.12 -17.33
C PRO A 122 19.04 13.57 -17.55
N GLY A 123 20.08 14.02 -16.84
CA GLY A 123 20.43 15.43 -16.97
C GLY A 123 21.60 15.98 -16.18
N ILE A 124 22.66 15.22 -15.89
CA ILE A 124 23.96 15.82 -15.53
C ILE A 124 25.10 15.02 -16.19
N GLY A 125 25.71 15.61 -17.23
CA GLY A 125 26.96 15.17 -17.89
C GLY A 125 26.74 14.26 -19.11
N ARG A 126 26.99 14.69 -20.35
CA ARG A 126 28.26 15.24 -20.85
C ARG A 126 27.99 16.14 -22.06
N ARG A 127 28.39 17.41 -21.97
CA ARG A 127 28.85 18.14 -23.15
C ARG A 127 30.22 17.59 -23.52
N ARG A 128 30.35 17.03 -24.71
CA ARG A 128 31.45 17.31 -25.63
C ARG A 128 31.08 16.79 -27.02
#